data_AF-A0A843E1B0-F1
#
_entry.id   AF-A0A843E1B0-F1
#
_cell.length_a   1.000
_cell.length_b   1.000
_cell.length_c   1.000
_cell.angle_alpha   90.00
_cell.angle_beta   90.00
_cell.angle_gamma   90.00
#
_symmetry.space_group_name_H-M   'P 1'
#
loop_
_entity.id
_entity.type
_entity.pdbx_description
1 polymer ?
#
loop_
_entity_poly.entity_id
_entity_poly.type
_entity_poly.pdbx_seq_one_letter_code
_entity_poly.pdbx_strand_id
1 'polypeptide(L)'
;EVMQEIESRRGFDRVSAVEDDKVWLIRNDLTYGPRACAAAVALFEMQYPGIKFDRTPEGVLAEFNERFGTEFETENITYPKL
;
A
#
# COMPACT_ATOMS: atom_id res chain seq x y z
N GLU A 1 5.99 -7.70 -12.26
CA GLU A 1 7.08 -7.10 -13.08
C GLU A 1 7.78 -5.96 -12.35
N VAL A 2 7.08 -4.89 -11.95
CA VAL A 2 7.68 -3.73 -11.23
C VAL A 2 8.39 -4.11 -9.92
N MET A 3 7.81 -4.99 -9.11
CA MET A 3 8.41 -5.43 -7.84
C MET A 3 9.77 -6.13 -8.04
N GLN A 4 9.83 -7.09 -8.97
CA GLN A 4 11.07 -7.78 -9.34
C GLN A 4 12.11 -6.82 -9.93
N GLU A 5 11.68 -5.80 -10.67
CA GLU A 5 12.58 -4.76 -11.17
C GLU A 5 13.22 -3.98 -10.00
N ILE A 6 12.46 -3.67 -8.95
CA ILE A 6 12.97 -2.96 -7.76
C ILE A 6 13.93 -3.84 -6.97
N GLU A 7 13.56 -5.10 -6.71
CA GLU A 7 14.38 -6.07 -5.97
C GLU A 7 15.70 -6.38 -6.67
N SER A 8 15.71 -6.38 -8.01
CA SER A 8 16.92 -6.68 -8.81
C SER A 8 17.85 -5.48 -9.02
N ARG A 9 17.55 -4.30 -8.44
CA ARG A 9 18.42 -3.12 -8.55
C ARG A 9 19.76 -3.38 -7.86
N ARG A 10 20.85 -2.91 -8.49
CA ARG A 10 22.19 -3.05 -7.93
C ARG A 10 22.26 -2.46 -6.51
N GLY A 11 22.63 -3.29 -5.54
CA GLY A 11 22.75 -2.91 -4.13
C GLY A 11 21.49 -3.15 -3.29
N PHE A 12 20.35 -3.47 -3.92
CA PHE A 12 19.12 -3.85 -3.21
C PHE A 12 19.19 -5.28 -2.68
N ASP A 13 20.06 -6.12 -3.27
CA ASP A 13 20.42 -7.46 -2.81
C ASP A 13 20.98 -7.49 -1.38
N ARG A 14 21.41 -6.34 -0.83
CA ARG A 14 21.97 -6.20 0.52
C ARG A 14 21.04 -5.48 1.50
N VAL A 15 19.83 -5.13 1.06
CA VAL A 15 18.84 -4.48 1.90
C VAL A 15 18.06 -5.58 2.61
N SER A 16 18.08 -5.59 3.95
CA SER A 16 17.41 -6.66 4.72
C SER A 16 15.92 -6.79 4.40
N ALA A 17 15.24 -5.72 4.01
CA ALA A 17 13.85 -5.80 3.57
C ALA A 17 13.66 -6.62 2.27
N VAL A 18 14.65 -6.64 1.38
CA VAL A 18 14.63 -7.49 0.17
C VAL A 18 14.97 -8.94 0.54
N GLU A 19 15.93 -9.15 1.44
CA GLU A 19 16.29 -10.49 1.93
C GLU A 19 15.14 -11.16 2.71
N ASP A 20 14.38 -10.36 3.46
CA ASP A 20 13.26 -10.81 4.32
C ASP A 20 11.90 -10.89 3.60
N ASP A 21 11.83 -10.70 2.27
CA ASP A 21 10.59 -10.65 1.50
C ASP A 21 9.58 -9.60 2.02
N LYS A 22 10.11 -8.42 2.35
CA LYS A 22 9.40 -7.26 2.91
C LYS A 22 9.48 -6.07 1.96
N VAL A 23 9.12 -6.32 0.71
CA VAL A 23 8.99 -5.30 -0.33
C VAL A 23 7.52 -5.16 -0.67
N TRP A 24 7.05 -3.91 -0.75
CA TRP A 24 5.68 -3.60 -1.14
C TRP A 24 5.66 -2.42 -2.09
N LEU A 25 4.63 -2.38 -2.93
CA LEU A 25 4.29 -1.21 -3.74
C LEU A 25 3.01 -0.60 -3.19
N ILE A 26 2.98 0.73 -3.18
CA ILE A 26 1.79 1.52 -2.92
C ILE A 26 1.55 2.45 -4.10
N ARG A 27 0.29 2.60 -4.48
CA ARG A 27 -0.10 3.49 -5.57
C ARG A 27 0.28 4.94 -5.22
N ASN A 28 1.08 5.57 -6.09
CA ASN A 28 1.69 6.87 -5.82
C ASN A 28 0.68 8.00 -5.59
N ASP A 29 -0.49 7.92 -6.20
CA ASP A 29 -1.54 8.93 -6.06
C ASP A 29 -2.10 9.02 -4.63
N LEU A 30 -1.86 8.01 -3.79
CA LEU A 30 -2.25 7.97 -2.38
C LEU A 30 -1.30 8.78 -1.49
N THR A 31 -0.16 9.26 -2.00
CA THR A 31 0.82 10.03 -1.21
C THR A 31 0.36 11.45 -0.87
N TYR A 32 -0.74 11.93 -1.47
CA TYR A 32 -1.20 13.30 -1.31
C TYR A 32 -2.72 13.42 -1.16
N GLY A 33 -3.11 14.40 -0.34
CA GLY A 33 -4.50 14.78 -0.15
C GLY A 33 -5.30 13.76 0.67
N PRO A 34 -6.64 13.74 0.55
CA PRO A 34 -7.50 12.89 1.37
C PRO A 34 -7.23 11.39 1.20
N ARG A 35 -6.66 10.98 0.07
CA ARG A 35 -6.29 9.59 -0.23
C ARG A 35 -5.19 9.03 0.69
N ALA A 36 -4.44 9.90 1.37
CA ALA A 36 -3.37 9.51 2.28
C ALA A 36 -3.84 8.68 3.48
N CYS A 37 -5.12 8.72 3.84
CA CYS A 37 -5.65 7.86 4.90
C CYS A 37 -5.58 6.37 4.52
N ALA A 38 -5.90 6.01 3.28
CA ALA A 38 -5.77 4.63 2.78
C ALA A 38 -4.31 4.19 2.75
N ALA A 39 -3.39 5.11 2.39
CA ALA A 39 -1.95 4.83 2.44
C ALA A 39 -1.45 4.56 3.86
N ALA A 40 -1.94 5.28 4.86
CA ALA A 40 -1.55 5.06 6.25
C ALA A 40 -1.96 3.67 6.75
N VAL A 41 -3.15 3.20 6.39
CA VAL A 41 -3.61 1.84 6.74
C VAL A 41 -2.75 0.79 6.04
N ALA A 42 -2.49 0.96 4.74
CA ALA A 42 -1.62 0.06 3.98
C ALA A 42 -0.22 -0.06 4.61
N LEU A 43 0.41 1.07 4.94
CA LEU A 43 1.73 1.09 5.57
C LEU A 43 1.74 0.38 6.94
N PHE A 44 0.67 0.53 7.72
CA PHE A 44 0.57 -0.15 9.00
C PHE A 44 0.44 -1.67 8.83
N GLU A 45 -0.44 -2.13 7.93
CA GLU A 45 -0.61 -3.56 7.65
C GLU A 45 0.68 -4.21 7.14
N MET A 46 1.45 -3.51 6.29
CA MET A 46 2.78 -3.95 5.85
C MET A 46 3.76 -4.14 7.02
N GLN A 47 3.74 -3.21 7.98
CA GLN A 47 4.66 -3.23 9.13
C GLN A 47 4.23 -4.22 10.23
N TYR A 48 2.93 -4.49 10.33
CA TYR A 48 2.32 -5.28 11.39
C TYR A 48 1.26 -6.27 10.85
N PRO A 49 1.64 -7.26 10.03
CA PRO A 49 0.69 -8.15 9.34
C PRO A 49 -0.15 -9.03 10.28
N GLY A 50 0.24 -9.14 11.55
CA GLY A 50 -0.55 -9.83 12.58
C GLY A 50 -1.71 -9.00 13.15
N ILE A 51 -1.74 -7.69 12.90
CA ILE A 51 -2.82 -6.79 13.31
C ILE A 51 -3.75 -6.60 12.13
N LYS A 52 -5.03 -6.98 12.33
CA LYS A 52 -6.08 -6.76 11.33
C LYS A 52 -6.88 -5.54 11.71
N PHE A 53 -7.06 -4.63 10.76
CA PHE A 53 -8.02 -3.55 10.89
C PHE A 53 -9.42 -4.01 10.50
N ASP A 54 -10.42 -3.28 10.98
CA ASP A 54 -11.82 -3.50 10.60
C ASP A 54 -12.08 -3.20 9.11
N ARG A 55 -11.19 -2.43 8.47
CA ARG A 55 -11.28 -2.04 7.06
C ARG A 55 -9.92 -2.15 6.38
N THR A 56 -9.92 -2.66 5.15
CA THR A 56 -8.75 -2.65 4.26
C THR A 56 -8.47 -1.23 3.75
N PRO A 57 -7.28 -0.95 3.18
CA PRO A 57 -7.00 0.32 2.51
C PRO A 57 -8.05 0.71 1.47
N GLU A 58 -8.54 -0.25 0.67
CA GLU A 58 -9.59 -0.05 -0.32
C GLU A 58 -10.93 0.33 0.36
N GLY A 59 -11.27 -0.35 1.45
CA GLY A 59 -12.48 -0.05 2.23
C GLY A 59 -12.47 1.36 2.86
N VAL A 60 -11.30 1.85 3.27
CA VAL A 60 -11.13 3.22 3.75
C VAL A 60 -11.36 4.23 2.64
N LEU A 61 -10.81 4.00 1.45
CA LEU A 61 -10.98 4.92 0.34
C LEU A 61 -12.41 4.89 -0.23
N ALA A 62 -13.05 3.71 -0.24
CA ALA A 62 -14.45 3.55 -0.62
C ALA A 62 -15.39 4.32 0.33
N GLU A 63 -15.16 4.24 1.65
CA GLU A 63 -15.93 5.04 2.62
C GLU A 63 -15.71 6.54 2.43
N PHE A 64 -14.48 6.94 2.14
CA PHE A 64 -14.17 8.34 1.86
C PHE A 64 -14.97 8.84 0.64
N ASN A 65 -14.97 8.06 -0.45
CA ASN A 65 -15.77 8.35 -1.65
C ASN A 65 -17.26 8.51 -1.33
N GLU A 66 -17.83 7.57 -0.58
CA GLU A 66 -19.24 7.60 -0.17
C GLU A 66 -19.57 8.85 0.67
N ARG A 67 -18.76 9.17 1.67
CA ARG A 67 -19.03 10.27 2.60
C ARG A 67 -18.89 11.66 1.97
N PHE A 68 -17.93 11.82 1.07
CA PHE A 68 -17.57 13.13 0.54
C PHE A 68 -17.94 13.32 -0.94
N GLY A 69 -18.59 12.34 -1.56
CA GLY A 69 -19.02 12.40 -2.95
C GLY A 69 -17.86 12.47 -3.94
N THR A 70 -16.76 11.77 -3.64
CA THR A 70 -15.57 11.67 -4.52
C THR A 70 -15.55 10.37 -5.30
N GLU A 71 -14.76 10.32 -6.37
CA GLU A 71 -14.66 9.17 -7.28
C GLU A 71 -13.21 8.71 -7.44
N PHE A 72 -12.50 8.52 -6.33
CA PHE A 72 -11.13 7.99 -6.39
C PHE A 72 -11.13 6.50 -6.74
N GLU A 73 -10.16 6.06 -7.56
CA GLU A 73 -9.95 4.64 -7.85
C GLU A 73 -9.65 3.88 -6.55
N THR A 74 -10.38 2.80 -6.29
CA THR A 74 -10.30 2.03 -5.03
C THR A 74 -9.58 0.70 -5.20
N GLU A 75 -9.29 0.28 -6.42
CA GLU A 75 -8.63 -1.00 -6.67
C GLU A 75 -7.10 -0.87 -6.74
N ASN A 76 -6.41 -1.99 -6.49
CA ASN A 76 -4.96 -2.14 -6.66
C ASN A 76 -4.15 -1.06 -5.93
N ILE A 77 -4.55 -0.75 -4.69
CA ILE A 77 -3.88 0.25 -3.83
C ILE A 77 -2.48 -0.24 -3.42
N THR A 78 -2.34 -1.54 -3.16
CA THR A 78 -1.09 -2.18 -2.74
C THR A 78 -0.71 -3.37 -3.61
N TYR A 79 0.58 -3.70 -3.64
CA TYR A 79 1.09 -4.96 -4.19
C TYR A 79 2.24 -5.52 -3.32
N PRO A 80 2.23 -6.82 -2.96
CA PRO A 80 1.10 -7.74 -3.09
C PRO A 80 -0.14 -7.23 -2.34
N LYS A 81 -1.31 -7.78 -2.65
CA LYS A 81 -2.53 -7.45 -1.93
C LYS A 81 -2.41 -7.93 -0.49
N LEU A 82 -2.63 -7.01 0.46
CA LEU A 82 -2.54 -7.25 1.91
C LEU A 82 -3.74 -8.05 2.44
#